data_AF-A0A3D0UVG7-F1
#
_entry.id   AF-A0A3D0UVG7-F1
#
_cell.length_a   1.000
_cell.length_b   1.000
_cell.length_c   1.000
_cell.angle_alpha   90.00
_cell.angle_beta   90.00
_cell.angle_gamma   90.00
#
_symmetry.space_group_name_H-M   'P 1'
#
loop_
_entity.id
_entity.type
_entity.pdbx_description
1 polymer ?
#
loop_
_entity_poly.entity_id
_entity_poly.type
_entity_poly.pdbx_seq_one_letter_code
_entity_poly.pdbx_strand_id
1 'polypeptide(L)' 'MIQKEVADKIKSDADKKSYLRWLLNYAYEVKYLKTVPPKAFKPAPKVTSAIVGLTLKK' A
#
# COMPACT_ATOMS: atom_id res chain seq x y z
N MET A 1 -5.04 2.05 5.17
CA MET A 1 -5.22 0.66 4.68
C MET A 1 -5.75 0.75 3.26
N ILE A 2 -5.18 -0.01 2.33
CA ILE A 2 -5.51 0.07 0.90
C ILE A 2 -5.57 -1.35 0.30
N GLN A 3 -6.07 -1.50 -0.92
CA GLN A 3 -6.02 -2.79 -1.62
C GLN A 3 -4.58 -3.24 -1.84
N LYS A 4 -4.31 -4.54 -1.73
CA LYS A 4 -2.98 -5.13 -1.88
C LYS A 4 -2.32 -4.71 -3.19
N GLU A 5 -3.04 -4.72 -4.30
CA GLU A 5 -2.49 -4.33 -5.60
C GLU A 5 -1.96 -2.88 -5.63
N VAL A 6 -2.66 -1.96 -4.97
CA VAL A 6 -2.21 -0.56 -4.89
C VAL A 6 -1.03 -0.45 -3.94
N ALA A 7 -1.06 -1.15 -2.80
CA ALA A 7 0.06 -1.20 -1.86
C ALA A 7 1.35 -1.75 -2.52
N ASP A 8 1.22 -2.79 -3.36
CA ASP A 8 2.32 -3.36 -4.15
C ASP A 8 2.84 -2.41 -5.24
N LYS A 9 2.00 -1.48 -5.74
CA LYS A 9 2.40 -0.46 -6.72
C LYS A 9 3.08 0.76 -6.09
N ILE A 10 2.82 1.08 -4.82
CA ILE A 10 3.36 2.26 -4.13
C ILE A 10 4.57 1.98 -3.23
N LYS A 11 4.85 0.71 -2.91
CA LYS A 11 6.04 0.32 -2.15
C LYS A 11 7.30 0.89 -2.82
N SER A 12 8.28 1.32 -2.02
CA SER A 12 9.49 1.97 -2.56
C SER A 12 10.25 1.06 -3.54
N ASP A 13 10.21 -0.25 -3.31
CA ASP A 13 10.81 -1.31 -4.14
C ASP A 13 9.87 -1.85 -5.25
N ALA A 14 8.85 -1.11 -5.67
CA ALA A 14 7.95 -1.58 -6.73
C ALA A 14 8.64 -1.56 -8.10
N ASP A 15 8.66 -2.71 -8.78
CA ASP A 15 9.14 -2.91 -10.14
C ASP A 15 8.43 -1.99 -11.16
N LYS A 16 7.11 -1.82 -10.99
CA LYS A 16 6.29 -0.95 -11.83
C LYS A 16 6.17 0.46 -11.22
N LYS A 17 6.81 1.42 -11.88
CA LYS A 17 6.72 2.85 -11.53
C LYS A 17 5.33 3.40 -11.86
N SER A 18 4.43 3.40 -10.89
CA SER A 18 3.18 4.15 -10.98
C SER A 18 3.42 5.63 -10.68
N TYR A 19 2.65 6.53 -11.31
CA TYR A 19 2.71 7.97 -11.00
C TYR A 19 2.41 8.25 -9.53
N LEU A 20 1.45 7.52 -8.96
CA LEU A 20 1.09 7.57 -7.54
C LEU A 20 2.27 7.25 -6.62
N ARG A 21 3.09 6.24 -6.97
CA ARG A 21 4.31 5.90 -6.23
C ARG A 21 5.27 7.07 -6.20
N TRP A 22 5.47 7.77 -7.32
CA TRP A 22 6.42 8.87 -7.38
C TRP A 22 5.99 10.04 -6.49
N LEU A 23 4.73 10.46 -6.58
CA LEU A 23 4.16 11.51 -5.72
C LEU A 23 4.25 11.17 -4.22
N LEU A 24 3.90 9.94 -3.85
CA LEU A 24 3.96 9.51 -2.44
C LEU A 24 5.41 9.38 -1.96
N ASN A 25 6.29 8.77 -2.74
CA ASN A 25 7.69 8.58 -2.33
C ASN A 25 8.50 9.88 -2.36
N TYR A 26 8.00 10.93 -3.02
CA TYR A 26 8.60 12.26 -3.00
C TYR A 26 8.48 12.90 -1.60
N ALA A 27 7.27 12.95 -1.04
CA ALA A 27 7.01 13.58 0.26
C ALA A 27 7.07 12.61 1.46
N TYR A 28 6.86 11.31 1.24
CA TYR A 28 6.72 10.31 2.29
C TYR A 28 7.62 9.09 2.06
N GLU A 29 8.04 8.45 3.15
CA GLU A 29 8.58 7.11 3.17
C GLU A 29 7.44 6.11 3.31
N VAL A 30 7.30 5.22 2.33
CA VAL A 30 6.21 4.25 2.25
C VAL A 30 6.70 2.88 2.72
N LYS A 31 6.17 2.41 3.86
CA LYS A 31 6.54 1.09 4.43
C LYS A 31 5.38 0.12 4.36
N TYR A 32 5.59 -1.05 3.74
CA TYR A 32 4.61 -2.13 3.76
C TYR A 32 4.66 -2.84 5.11
N LEU A 33 3.56 -2.82 5.86
CA LEU A 33 3.53 -3.38 7.21
C LEU A 33 2.93 -4.79 7.23
N LYS A 34 1.71 -4.96 6.69
CA LYS A 34 1.00 -6.23 6.78
C LYS A 34 -0.06 -6.37 5.70
N THR A 35 -0.32 -7.61 5.28
CA THR A 35 -1.45 -7.97 4.42
C THR A 35 -2.61 -8.46 5.28
N VAL A 36 -3.83 -7.98 5.01
CA VAL A 36 -5.05 -8.37 5.71
C VAL A 36 -5.93 -9.21 4.77
N PRO A 37 -6.22 -10.47 5.13
CA PRO A 37 -7.06 -11.35 4.32
C PRO A 37 -8.53 -10.89 4.35
N PRO A 38 -9.31 -11.19 3.29
CA PRO A 38 -10.72 -10.78 3.17
C PRO A 38 -11.61 -11.37 4.27
N LYS A 39 -11.22 -12.53 4.84
CA LYS A 39 -11.93 -13.18 5.97
C LYS A 39 -11.98 -12.32 7.24
N ALA A 40 -11.12 -11.31 7.35
CA ALA A 40 -11.09 -10.39 8.50
C ALA A 40 -12.15 -9.29 8.43
N PHE A 41 -12.90 -9.19 7.34
CA PHE A 41 -13.92 -8.16 7.12
C PHE A 41 -15.33 -8.76 7.10
N LYS A 42 -16.32 -7.99 7.53
CA LYS A 42 -17.76 -8.31 7.42
C LYS A 42 -18.50 -7.12 6.81
N PRO A 43 -19.07 -7.25 5.59
CA PRO A 43 -19.02 -8.40 4.68
C PRO A 43 -17.64 -8.62 4.05
N ALA A 44 -17.34 -9.86 3.64
CA ALA A 44 -16.03 -10.21 3.09
C ALA A 44 -15.83 -9.60 1.68
N PRO A 45 -14.80 -8.76 1.47
CA PRO A 45 -14.48 -8.21 0.16
C PRO A 45 -13.89 -9.30 -0.75
N LYS A 46 -14.01 -9.11 -2.06
CA LYS A 46 -13.40 -10.02 -3.08
C LYS A 46 -11.88 -9.88 -3.18
N VAL A 47 -11.31 -8.84 -2.57
CA VAL A 47 -9.91 -8.45 -2.72
C VAL A 47 -9.18 -8.50 -1.40
N THR A 48 -7.87 -8.69 -1.47
CA THR A 48 -6.99 -8.65 -0.29
C THR A 48 -6.60 -7.21 0.01
N SER A 49 -6.58 -6.84 1.29
CA SER A 49 -6.17 -5.51 1.75
C SER A 49 -4.74 -5.54 2.29
N ALA A 50 -4.10 -4.38 2.35
CA ALA A 50 -2.76 -4.18 2.88
C ALA A 50 -2.70 -2.91 3.73
N ILE A 51 -1.91 -2.99 4.79
CA ILE A 51 -1.59 -1.90 5.68
C ILE A 51 -0.21 -1.38 5.28
N VAL A 52 -0.17 -0.11 4.91
CA VAL A 52 1.02 0.65 4.59
C VAL A 52 1.14 1.81 5.58
N GLY A 53 2.33 1.98 6.13
CA GLY A 53 2.71 3.15 6.91
C GLY A 53 3.30 4.22 5.99
N LEU A 54 2.93 5.47 6.24
CA LEU A 54 3.48 6.63 5.54
C LEU A 54 4.10 7.54 6.59
N THR A 55 5.40 7.78 6.45
CA THR A 55 6.14 8.70 7.33
C THR A 55 6.61 9.88 6.50
N LEU A 56 6.41 11.12 6.95
CA LEU A 56 6.89 12.28 6.21
C LEU A 56 8.43 12.26 6.14
N LYS A 57 9.00 12.44 4.95
CA LYS A 57 10.45 12.65 4.80
C LYS A 57 10.76 14.08 5.25
N LYS A 58 11.60 14.23 6.27
CA LYS A 58 12.15 15.53 6.69
C LYS A 58 13.28 15.95 5.75
#